data_AF-A0A0B2RXS8-F1
#
_entry.id   AF-A0A0B2RXS8-F1
#
_cell.length_a   1.000
_cell.length_b   1.000
_cell.length_c   1.000
_cell.angle_alpha   90.00
_cell.angle_beta   90.00
_cell.angle_gamma   90.00
#
_symmetry.space_group_name_H-M   'P 1'
#
loop_
_entity.id
_entity.type
_entity.pdbx_description
1 polymer ?
#
loop_
_entity_poly.entity_id
_entity_poly.type
_entity_poly.pdbx_seq_one_letter_code
_entity_poly.pdbx_strand_id
1 'polypeptide(L)'
;MLMKEQFKNMKFLTDFQVEEYYGAKGVDTWSLKMWEKVISNNDTIADCVEALIGAYYVDGGLFASLNVMKWLGIGVELELSSLDEAITAASLSTCVPIESDIASLEKKIEYEFSVKGLLLEAITHLSEKELGIGCCYERLKFLGDSVLDLLITWHLYQSHTDIDPGVLTDLRSASVNNDNFAQVAVRHNLHQHLLHSSGLLVSQILEYVKVISESDPRSLPSIRAPKV
;
A
#
# COMPACT_ATOMS: atom_id res chain seq x y z
N MET A 1 10.92 -4.18 17.21
CA MET A 1 11.53 -5.50 17.52
C MET A 1 11.50 -6.39 16.28
N LEU A 2 10.34 -6.56 15.63
CA LEU A 2 10.22 -7.26 14.32
C LEU A 2 11.12 -6.73 13.20
N MET A 3 11.19 -5.41 13.01
CA MET A 3 12.10 -4.80 12.01
C MET A 3 13.54 -5.26 12.20
N LYS A 4 14.06 -5.22 13.43
CA LYS A 4 15.44 -5.66 13.77
C LYS A 4 15.67 -7.16 13.55
N GLU A 5 14.61 -7.96 13.58
CA GLU A 5 14.66 -9.42 13.42
C GLU A 5 14.60 -9.80 11.94
N GLN A 6 13.73 -9.15 11.15
CA GLN A 6 13.72 -9.19 9.69
C GLN A 6 15.06 -8.68 9.11
N PHE A 7 15.62 -7.59 9.67
CA PHE A 7 16.95 -7.09 9.31
C PHE A 7 18.08 -8.08 9.61
N LYS A 8 18.01 -8.82 10.73
CA LYS A 8 19.00 -9.84 11.06
C LYS A 8 18.93 -11.05 10.13
N ASN A 9 17.72 -11.47 9.75
CA ASN A 9 17.52 -12.62 8.86
C ASN A 9 18.01 -12.32 7.43
N MET A 10 17.75 -11.11 6.91
CA MET A 10 18.25 -10.68 5.59
C MET A 10 19.79 -10.62 5.55
N LYS A 11 20.42 -10.19 6.65
CA LYS A 11 21.89 -10.05 6.78
C LYS A 11 22.63 -11.38 7.01
N PHE A 12 21.92 -12.44 7.43
CA PHE A 12 22.53 -13.76 7.69
C PHE A 12 22.43 -14.70 6.48
N LEU A 13 21.49 -14.44 5.55
CA LEU A 13 21.25 -15.26 4.36
C LEU A 13 21.76 -14.63 3.06
N THR A 14 22.17 -13.36 3.09
CA THR A 14 22.73 -12.65 1.93
C THR A 14 23.93 -11.79 2.32
N ASP A 15 24.89 -11.63 1.41
CA ASP A 15 26.01 -10.67 1.56
C ASP A 15 25.57 -9.20 1.34
N PHE A 16 24.26 -8.90 1.30
CA PHE A 16 23.76 -7.53 1.14
C PHE A 16 24.11 -6.66 2.36
N GLN A 17 24.86 -5.58 2.13
CA GLN A 17 24.91 -4.46 3.08
C GLN A 17 23.69 -3.58 2.86
N VAL A 18 22.58 -3.90 3.53
CA VAL A 18 21.41 -3.03 3.58
C VAL A 18 21.76 -1.82 4.47
N GLU A 19 21.97 -0.65 3.87
CA GLU A 19 22.18 0.60 4.61
C GLU A 19 20.88 1.06 5.30
N GLU A 20 21.02 1.71 6.45
CA GLU A 20 19.90 2.26 7.22
C GLU A 20 19.08 3.24 6.38
N TYR A 21 17.76 3.04 6.41
CA TYR A 21 16.70 3.89 5.85
C TYR A 21 17.06 5.39 5.80
N TYR A 22 17.15 5.94 4.59
CA TYR A 22 17.64 7.29 4.26
C TYR A 22 16.65 8.44 4.55
N GLY A 23 15.62 8.23 5.37
CA GLY A 23 14.64 9.27 5.73
C GLY A 23 15.16 10.35 6.70
N ALA A 24 16.42 10.29 7.15
CA ALA A 24 16.93 11.12 8.26
C ALA A 24 18.15 12.01 7.92
N LYS A 25 18.51 12.22 6.65
CA LYS A 25 19.77 12.89 6.24
C LYS A 25 19.66 14.28 5.58
N GLY A 26 18.59 15.05 5.84
CA GLY A 26 18.57 16.49 5.50
C GLY A 26 18.93 16.80 4.04
N VAL A 27 18.20 16.16 3.12
CA VAL A 27 18.43 16.17 1.66
C VAL A 27 18.44 17.59 1.07
N ASP A 28 17.82 18.54 1.77
CA ASP A 28 17.67 19.95 1.41
C ASP A 28 19.00 20.73 1.35
N THR A 29 20.12 20.14 1.79
CA THR A 29 21.43 20.83 1.92
C THR A 29 22.53 20.26 1.01
N TRP A 30 22.20 19.37 0.08
CA TRP A 30 23.20 18.63 -0.69
C TRP A 30 23.74 19.41 -1.88
N SER A 31 25.07 19.34 -2.08
CA SER A 31 25.76 19.93 -3.23
C SER A 31 25.74 19.01 -4.46
N LEU A 32 25.94 19.57 -5.67
CA LEU A 32 25.99 18.83 -6.94
C LEU A 32 27.03 17.69 -6.94
N LYS A 33 28.15 17.88 -6.24
CA LYS A 33 29.18 16.83 -6.03
C LYS A 33 28.76 15.72 -5.05
N MET A 34 27.81 16.00 -4.14
CA MET A 34 27.20 14.97 -3.29
C MET A 34 26.17 14.17 -4.07
N TRP A 35 25.41 14.82 -4.97
CA TRP A 35 24.55 14.13 -5.93
C TRP A 35 25.34 13.23 -6.89
N GLU A 36 26.43 13.73 -7.49
CA GLU A 36 27.32 12.93 -8.35
C GLU A 36 28.03 11.77 -7.63
N LYS A 37 28.16 11.85 -6.29
CA LYS A 37 28.75 10.78 -5.47
C LYS A 37 27.71 9.76 -4.99
N VAL A 38 26.42 10.12 -4.98
CA VAL A 38 25.29 9.24 -4.64
C VAL A 38 24.81 8.49 -5.88
N ILE A 39 24.86 9.12 -7.07
CA ILE A 39 24.86 8.45 -8.37
C ILE A 39 26.21 7.71 -8.54
N SER A 40 26.47 6.77 -7.65
CA SER A 40 27.61 5.87 -7.71
C SER A 40 27.18 4.61 -8.44
N ASN A 41 28.12 3.89 -9.05
CA ASN A 41 27.91 2.63 -9.80
C ASN A 41 27.00 1.57 -9.13
N ASN A 42 26.63 1.73 -7.86
CA ASN A 42 25.69 0.85 -7.18
C ASN A 42 24.24 1.02 -7.63
N ASP A 43 23.82 2.23 -8.00
CA ASP A 43 22.43 2.47 -8.46
C ASP A 43 22.17 1.69 -9.75
N THR A 44 23.13 1.67 -10.69
CA THR A 44 22.97 0.93 -11.95
C THR A 44 22.97 -0.59 -11.76
N ILE A 45 23.68 -1.13 -10.75
CA ILE A 45 23.65 -2.55 -10.42
C ILE A 45 22.31 -2.91 -9.74
N ALA A 46 21.81 -2.05 -8.86
CA ALA A 46 20.50 -2.22 -8.24
C ALA A 46 19.38 -2.16 -9.30
N ASP A 47 19.42 -1.17 -10.20
CA ASP A 47 18.49 -1.05 -11.32
C ASP A 47 18.52 -2.30 -12.22
N CYS A 48 19.70 -2.88 -12.46
CA CYS A 48 19.81 -4.16 -13.19
C CYS A 48 19.09 -5.31 -12.47
N VAL A 49 19.17 -5.37 -11.14
CA VAL A 49 18.47 -6.39 -10.35
C VAL A 49 16.96 -6.16 -10.38
N GLU A 50 16.50 -4.91 -10.28
CA GLU A 50 15.08 -4.57 -10.41
C GLU A 50 14.53 -4.94 -11.79
N ALA A 51 15.27 -4.60 -12.85
CA ALA A 51 14.93 -4.96 -14.22
C ALA A 51 14.91 -6.49 -14.42
N LEU A 52 15.83 -7.22 -13.80
CA LEU A 52 15.84 -8.69 -13.83
C LEU A 52 14.60 -9.28 -13.15
N ILE A 53 14.22 -8.78 -11.96
CA ILE A 53 13.00 -9.20 -11.27
C ILE A 53 11.77 -8.90 -12.13
N GLY A 54 11.74 -7.74 -12.78
CA GLY A 54 10.70 -7.36 -13.74
C GLY A 54 10.62 -8.31 -14.94
N ALA A 55 11.76 -8.73 -15.50
CA ALA A 55 11.81 -9.70 -16.59
C ALA A 55 11.24 -11.07 -16.17
N TYR A 56 11.58 -11.56 -14.97
CA TYR A 56 10.97 -12.78 -14.42
C TYR A 56 9.47 -12.62 -14.22
N TYR A 57 9.01 -11.46 -13.76
CA TYR A 57 7.57 -11.20 -13.59
C TYR A 57 6.83 -11.24 -14.92
N VAL A 58 7.41 -10.65 -15.98
CA VAL A 58 6.82 -10.68 -17.34
C VAL A 58 6.77 -12.11 -17.89
N ASP A 59 7.80 -12.92 -17.65
CA ASP A 59 7.93 -14.29 -18.18
C ASP A 59 6.98 -15.28 -17.47
N GLY A 60 6.84 -15.19 -16.15
CA GLY A 60 6.10 -16.19 -15.37
C GLY A 60 5.38 -15.68 -14.12
N GLY A 61 5.16 -14.37 -14.02
CA GLY A 61 4.46 -13.73 -12.90
C GLY A 61 5.21 -13.85 -11.57
N LEU A 62 4.45 -13.74 -10.47
CA LEU A 62 5.01 -13.77 -9.11
C LEU A 62 5.84 -15.03 -8.83
N PHE A 63 5.41 -16.20 -9.29
CA PHE A 63 6.14 -17.45 -9.05
C PHE A 63 7.53 -17.45 -9.69
N ALA A 64 7.68 -16.89 -10.89
CA ALA A 64 8.99 -16.71 -11.50
C ALA A 64 9.82 -15.67 -10.72
N SER A 65 9.24 -14.52 -10.35
CA SER A 65 9.93 -13.51 -9.54
C SER A 65 10.46 -14.08 -8.20
N LEU A 66 9.75 -15.00 -7.56
CA LEU A 66 10.23 -15.66 -6.33
C LEU A 66 11.47 -16.51 -6.55
N ASN A 67 11.62 -17.14 -7.72
CA ASN A 67 12.80 -17.93 -8.03
C ASN A 67 14.06 -17.06 -8.08
N VAL A 68 13.99 -15.88 -8.70
CA VAL A 68 15.12 -14.95 -8.72
C VAL A 68 15.36 -14.34 -7.34
N MET A 69 14.32 -14.05 -6.56
CA MET A 69 14.47 -13.56 -5.17
C MET A 69 15.18 -14.59 -4.29
N LYS A 70 14.79 -15.86 -4.39
CA LYS A 70 15.46 -16.98 -3.70
C LYS A 70 16.91 -17.14 -4.15
N TRP A 71 17.19 -16.97 -5.44
CA TRP A 71 18.56 -16.99 -5.98
C TRP A 71 19.42 -15.82 -5.45
N LEU A 72 18.83 -14.64 -5.28
CA LEU A 72 19.45 -13.48 -4.61
C LEU A 72 19.63 -13.70 -3.09
N GLY A 73 19.17 -14.84 -2.56
CA GLY A 73 19.20 -15.21 -1.14
C GLY A 73 18.16 -14.47 -0.29
N ILE A 74 17.20 -13.78 -0.92
CA ILE A 74 16.08 -13.14 -0.25
C ILE A 74 14.99 -14.21 -0.07
N GLY A 75 14.85 -14.72 1.15
CA GLY A 75 13.85 -15.72 1.52
C GLY A 75 12.42 -15.16 1.54
N VAL A 76 11.87 -14.88 0.36
CA VAL A 76 10.44 -14.59 0.19
C VAL A 76 9.74 -15.87 -0.19
N GLU A 77 8.86 -16.37 0.68
CA GLU A 77 7.99 -17.50 0.39
C GLU A 77 6.58 -16.99 0.15
N LEU A 78 6.09 -17.15 -1.08
CA LEU A 78 4.71 -16.88 -1.45
C LEU A 78 4.01 -18.24 -1.52
N GLU A 79 3.89 -18.90 -0.37
CA GLU A 79 3.17 -20.16 -0.34
C GLU A 79 1.67 -19.89 -0.21
N LEU A 80 0.86 -20.54 -1.03
CA LEU A 80 -0.60 -20.54 -0.88
C LEU A 80 -1.04 -21.04 0.52
N SER A 81 -0.20 -21.84 1.20
CA SER A 81 -0.36 -22.25 2.60
C SER A 81 -0.35 -21.05 3.57
N SER A 82 0.44 -20.01 3.28
CA SER A 82 0.51 -18.79 4.09
C SER A 82 -0.78 -17.97 4.03
N LEU A 83 -1.58 -18.13 2.96
CA LEU A 83 -2.90 -17.51 2.85
C LEU A 83 -3.88 -18.17 3.81
N ASP A 84 -3.86 -19.50 3.93
CA ASP A 84 -4.68 -20.24 4.90
C ASP A 84 -4.29 -19.87 6.34
N GLU A 85 -2.99 -19.71 6.62
CA GLU A 85 -2.51 -19.21 7.90
C GLU A 85 -2.97 -17.77 8.17
N ALA A 86 -2.88 -16.88 7.19
CA ALA A 86 -3.35 -15.50 7.32
C ALA A 86 -4.87 -15.42 7.53
N ILE A 87 -5.66 -16.22 6.80
CA ILE A 87 -7.10 -16.37 6.97
C ILE A 87 -7.42 -16.91 8.36
N THR A 88 -6.69 -17.93 8.82
CA THR A 88 -6.85 -18.51 10.15
C THR A 88 -6.54 -17.48 11.23
N ALA A 89 -5.43 -16.75 11.11
CA ALA A 89 -5.04 -15.69 12.04
C ALA A 89 -6.06 -14.54 12.07
N ALA A 90 -6.59 -14.14 10.91
CA ALA A 90 -7.65 -13.15 10.81
C ALA A 90 -8.95 -13.64 11.45
N SER A 91 -9.28 -14.92 11.31
CA SER A 91 -10.46 -15.54 11.93
C SER A 91 -10.37 -15.59 13.46
N LEU A 92 -9.14 -15.70 14.00
CA LEU A 92 -8.87 -15.67 15.43
C LEU A 92 -8.75 -14.24 15.99
N SER A 93 -8.62 -13.23 15.14
CA SER A 93 -8.48 -11.85 15.57
C SER A 93 -9.80 -11.28 16.09
N THR A 94 -9.76 -10.65 17.25
CA THR A 94 -10.93 -10.07 17.94
C THR A 94 -11.29 -8.70 17.35
N CYS A 95 -11.70 -8.67 16.09
CA CYS A 95 -12.41 -7.53 15.53
C CYS A 95 -13.90 -7.82 15.76
N VAL A 96 -14.44 -7.30 16.87
CA VAL A 96 -15.84 -7.52 17.23
C VAL A 96 -16.69 -6.60 16.37
N PRO A 97 -17.69 -7.11 15.62
CA PRO A 97 -18.60 -6.26 14.87
C PRO A 97 -19.42 -5.42 15.85
N ILE A 98 -18.94 -4.20 16.10
CA ILE A 98 -19.78 -3.09 16.53
C ILE A 98 -20.81 -2.94 15.42
N GLU A 99 -22.11 -2.87 15.77
CA GLU A 99 -23.27 -2.69 14.89
C GLU A 99 -22.92 -2.07 13.52
N SER A 100 -22.38 -2.90 12.63
CA SER A 100 -21.84 -2.49 11.34
C SER A 100 -22.51 -3.39 10.34
N ASP A 101 -23.11 -2.76 9.35
CA ASP A 101 -23.82 -3.46 8.29
C ASP A 101 -22.80 -3.98 7.27
N ILE A 102 -22.00 -4.95 7.70
CA ILE A 102 -21.00 -5.64 6.88
C ILE A 102 -21.66 -6.22 5.64
N ALA A 103 -22.88 -6.76 5.78
CA ALA A 103 -23.63 -7.34 4.67
C ALA A 103 -23.95 -6.30 3.58
N SER A 104 -24.35 -5.07 3.94
CA SER A 104 -24.55 -4.03 2.92
C SER A 104 -23.25 -3.57 2.28
N LEU A 105 -22.14 -3.55 3.03
CA LEU A 105 -20.83 -3.22 2.46
C LEU A 105 -20.34 -4.30 1.50
N GLU A 106 -20.44 -5.58 1.83
CA GLU A 106 -20.10 -6.70 0.95
C GLU A 106 -20.91 -6.69 -0.35
N LYS A 107 -22.22 -6.43 -0.24
CA LYS A 107 -23.09 -6.27 -1.40
C LYS A 107 -22.66 -5.10 -2.29
N LYS A 108 -22.16 -4.02 -1.70
CA LYS A 108 -21.76 -2.79 -2.39
C LYS A 108 -20.41 -2.90 -3.10
N ILE A 109 -19.48 -3.66 -2.55
CA ILE A 109 -18.18 -3.96 -3.18
C ILE A 109 -18.23 -5.22 -4.06
N GLU A 110 -19.40 -5.88 -4.13
CA GLU A 110 -19.64 -7.09 -4.91
C GLU A 110 -18.67 -8.24 -4.58
N TYR A 111 -18.28 -8.32 -3.30
CA TYR A 111 -17.35 -9.33 -2.80
C TYR A 111 -17.76 -9.81 -1.41
N GLU A 112 -17.84 -11.13 -1.26
CA GLU A 112 -18.15 -11.77 0.02
C GLU A 112 -16.86 -12.27 0.68
N PHE A 113 -16.51 -11.71 1.83
CA PHE A 113 -15.37 -12.15 2.61
C PHE A 113 -15.71 -13.45 3.34
N SER A 114 -14.80 -14.43 3.26
CA SER A 114 -14.84 -15.63 4.11
C SER A 114 -14.66 -15.27 5.59
N VAL A 115 -13.85 -14.25 5.87
CA VAL A 115 -13.58 -13.72 7.22
C VAL A 115 -14.05 -12.27 7.31
N LYS A 116 -15.25 -12.06 7.86
CA LYS A 116 -15.87 -10.72 7.98
C LYS A 116 -15.01 -9.73 8.79
N GLY A 117 -14.21 -10.24 9.71
CA GLY A 117 -13.26 -9.46 10.51
C GLY A 117 -12.23 -8.69 9.67
N LEU A 118 -11.85 -9.19 8.49
CA LEU A 118 -10.94 -8.48 7.58
C LEU A 118 -11.58 -7.20 7.03
N LEU A 119 -12.84 -7.29 6.60
CA LEU A 119 -13.57 -6.13 6.11
C LEU A 119 -13.82 -5.11 7.23
N LEU A 120 -14.13 -5.59 8.43
CA LEU A 120 -14.28 -4.75 9.61
C LEU A 120 -12.97 -4.04 9.98
N GLU A 121 -11.83 -4.75 9.98
CA GLU A 121 -10.51 -4.15 10.22
C GLU A 121 -10.20 -3.07 9.18
N ALA A 122 -10.51 -3.32 7.90
CA ALA A 122 -10.25 -2.40 6.80
C ALA A 122 -11.03 -1.08 6.89
N ILE A 123 -12.18 -1.08 7.57
CA ILE A 123 -13.01 0.14 7.78
C ILE A 123 -12.86 0.73 9.19
N THR A 124 -11.99 0.19 10.04
CA THR A 124 -11.82 0.65 11.43
C THR A 124 -10.62 1.59 11.58
N HIS A 125 -10.89 2.85 11.92
CA HIS A 125 -9.88 3.88 12.16
C HIS A 125 -9.15 3.67 13.50
N LEU A 126 -7.91 4.16 13.61
CA LEU A 126 -7.07 4.00 14.82
C LEU A 126 -7.73 4.55 16.10
N SER A 127 -8.58 5.57 16.00
CA SER A 127 -9.32 6.13 17.14
C SER A 127 -10.24 5.10 17.84
N GLU A 128 -10.69 4.07 17.12
CA GLU A 128 -11.48 2.98 17.71
C GLU A 128 -10.63 2.07 18.59
N LYS A 129 -9.34 1.92 18.25
CA LYS A 129 -8.41 1.11 19.04
C LYS A 129 -8.21 1.64 20.46
N GLU A 130 -8.30 2.95 20.62
CA GLU A 130 -8.21 3.63 21.92
C GLU A 130 -9.40 3.30 22.84
N LEU A 131 -10.51 2.79 22.29
CA LEU A 131 -11.71 2.38 23.01
C LEU A 131 -11.78 0.87 23.30
N GLY A 132 -10.70 0.13 23.04
CA GLY A 132 -10.60 -1.30 23.34
C GLY A 132 -10.93 -2.23 22.18
N ILE A 133 -11.10 -1.71 20.96
CA ILE A 133 -11.26 -2.51 19.75
C ILE A 133 -9.87 -2.95 19.29
N GLY A 134 -9.65 -4.27 19.16
CA GLY A 134 -8.32 -4.83 18.94
C GLY A 134 -7.75 -4.66 17.52
N CYS A 135 -8.47 -4.05 16.59
CA CYS A 135 -8.16 -4.00 15.15
C CYS A 135 -8.23 -2.57 14.60
N CYS A 136 -7.41 -2.28 13.59
CA CYS A 136 -7.47 -1.04 12.81
C CYS A 136 -6.81 -1.27 11.44
N TYR A 137 -7.20 -0.50 10.42
CA TYR A 137 -6.80 -0.77 9.04
C TYR A 137 -5.29 -0.65 8.74
N GLU A 138 -4.46 -0.09 9.63
CA GLU A 138 -3.06 0.27 9.34
C GLU A 138 -2.21 -0.89 8.78
N ARG A 139 -2.39 -2.12 9.27
CA ARG A 139 -1.65 -3.29 8.73
C ARG A 139 -2.15 -3.71 7.35
N LEU A 140 -3.46 -3.69 7.14
CA LEU A 140 -4.07 -3.97 5.84
C LEU A 140 -3.73 -2.88 4.82
N LYS A 141 -3.66 -1.62 5.24
CA LYS A 141 -3.21 -0.49 4.43
C LYS A 141 -1.76 -0.67 4.00
N PHE A 142 -0.87 -1.05 4.92
CA PHE A 142 0.53 -1.35 4.58
C PHE A 142 0.64 -2.44 3.50
N LEU A 143 -0.10 -3.54 3.65
CA LEU A 143 -0.13 -4.61 2.63
C LEU A 143 -0.76 -4.13 1.31
N GLY A 144 -1.88 -3.42 1.40
CA GLY A 144 -2.66 -2.96 0.26
C GLY A 144 -1.91 -1.95 -0.62
N ASP A 145 -1.05 -1.12 -0.03
CA ASP A 145 -0.21 -0.15 -0.76
C ASP A 145 0.73 -0.86 -1.75
N SER A 146 1.42 -1.92 -1.30
CA SER A 146 2.28 -2.72 -2.18
C SER A 146 1.51 -3.50 -3.24
N VAL A 147 0.32 -4.01 -2.91
CA VAL A 147 -0.54 -4.69 -3.89
C VAL A 147 -1.03 -3.71 -4.96
N LEU A 148 -1.45 -2.52 -4.55
CA LEU A 148 -1.90 -1.46 -5.45
C LEU A 148 -0.79 -1.01 -6.39
N ASP A 149 0.42 -0.77 -5.86
CA ASP A 149 1.58 -0.39 -6.65
C ASP A 149 1.90 -1.43 -7.72
N LEU A 150 1.89 -2.72 -7.37
CA LEU A 150 2.12 -3.81 -8.33
C LEU A 150 1.05 -3.82 -9.44
N LEU A 151 -0.23 -3.77 -9.07
CA LEU A 151 -1.34 -3.85 -10.03
C LEU A 151 -1.37 -2.66 -10.99
N ILE A 152 -1.16 -1.44 -10.48
CA ILE A 152 -1.13 -0.22 -11.31
C ILE A 152 0.13 -0.18 -12.17
N THR A 153 1.30 -0.51 -11.61
CA THR A 153 2.56 -0.59 -12.38
C THR A 153 2.42 -1.59 -13.51
N TRP A 154 1.85 -2.76 -13.24
CA TRP A 154 1.61 -3.78 -14.26
C TRP A 154 0.65 -3.30 -15.35
N HIS A 155 -0.46 -2.66 -14.98
CA HIS A 155 -1.39 -2.08 -15.94
C HIS A 155 -0.71 -1.03 -16.83
N LEU A 156 0.07 -0.12 -16.25
CA LEU A 156 0.80 0.91 -16.98
C LEU A 156 1.84 0.32 -17.93
N TYR A 157 2.62 -0.67 -17.45
CA TYR A 157 3.61 -1.38 -18.25
C TYR A 157 2.99 -2.04 -19.49
N GLN A 158 1.80 -2.65 -19.35
CA GLN A 158 1.10 -3.30 -20.48
C GLN A 158 0.41 -2.31 -21.42
N SER A 159 -0.16 -1.23 -20.88
CA SER A 159 -0.97 -0.30 -21.66
C SER A 159 -0.16 0.76 -22.41
N HIS A 160 1.07 1.04 -21.97
CA HIS A 160 1.92 2.08 -22.55
C HIS A 160 3.31 1.53 -22.87
N THR A 161 3.45 0.96 -24.06
CA THR A 161 4.70 0.34 -24.52
C THR A 161 5.64 1.32 -25.25
N ASP A 162 5.16 2.53 -25.54
CA ASP A 162 5.80 3.53 -26.43
C ASP A 162 6.19 4.83 -25.73
N ILE A 163 6.07 4.89 -24.39
CA ILE A 163 6.42 6.06 -23.60
C ILE A 163 7.67 5.85 -22.76
N ASP A 164 8.29 6.95 -22.36
CA ASP A 164 9.52 6.95 -21.57
C ASP A 164 9.30 6.40 -20.14
N PRO A 165 10.27 5.67 -19.55
CA PRO A 165 10.16 5.16 -18.18
C PRO A 165 9.94 6.24 -17.10
N GLY A 166 10.46 7.45 -17.30
CA GLY A 166 10.17 8.59 -16.43
C GLY A 166 8.70 8.97 -16.46
N VAL A 167 8.07 8.94 -17.63
CA VAL A 167 6.63 9.21 -17.79
C VAL A 167 5.79 8.10 -17.14
N LEU A 168 6.21 6.83 -17.23
CA LEU A 168 5.56 5.73 -16.49
C LEU A 168 5.60 5.95 -14.98
N THR A 169 6.74 6.45 -14.47
CA THR A 169 6.91 6.77 -13.04
C THR A 169 6.00 7.91 -12.61
N ASP A 170 5.88 8.96 -13.44
CA ASP A 170 4.97 10.09 -13.20
C ASP A 170 3.50 9.65 -13.25
N LEU A 171 3.12 8.83 -14.23
CA LEU A 171 1.77 8.26 -14.35
C LEU A 171 1.41 7.39 -13.16
N ARG A 172 2.35 6.55 -12.69
CA ARG A 172 2.15 5.74 -11.48
C ARG A 172 1.90 6.63 -10.27
N SER A 173 2.76 7.64 -10.06
CA SER A 173 2.64 8.58 -8.94
C SER A 173 1.34 9.39 -8.98
N ALA A 174 0.88 9.75 -10.19
CA ALA A 174 -0.39 10.45 -10.38
C ALA A 174 -1.61 9.54 -10.17
N SER A 175 -1.49 8.25 -10.50
CA SER A 175 -2.57 7.26 -10.37
C SER A 175 -2.74 6.78 -8.92
N VAL A 176 -1.64 6.44 -8.27
CA VAL A 176 -1.58 5.97 -6.88
C VAL A 176 -1.42 7.16 -5.94
N ASN A 177 -2.51 7.93 -5.78
CA ASN A 177 -2.55 9.07 -4.88
C ASN A 177 -3.77 9.01 -3.95
N ASN A 178 -3.55 9.23 -2.66
CA ASN A 178 -4.57 9.33 -1.62
C ASN A 178 -5.73 10.24 -1.99
N ASP A 179 -5.48 11.37 -2.65
CA ASP A 179 -6.56 12.30 -3.04
C ASP A 179 -7.49 11.70 -4.10
N ASN A 180 -6.99 10.85 -5.00
CA ASN A 180 -7.82 10.14 -5.98
C ASN A 180 -8.64 9.05 -5.28
N PHE A 181 -8.03 8.26 -4.41
CA PHE A 181 -8.75 7.23 -3.67
C PHE A 181 -9.81 7.79 -2.73
N ALA A 182 -9.54 8.93 -2.09
CA ALA A 182 -10.52 9.61 -1.26
C ALA A 182 -11.73 10.07 -2.08
N GLN A 183 -11.52 10.64 -3.27
CA GLN A 183 -12.62 11.00 -4.17
C GLN A 183 -13.43 9.78 -4.60
N VAL A 184 -12.78 8.70 -5.00
CA VAL A 184 -13.43 7.44 -5.38
C VAL A 184 -14.24 6.89 -4.20
N ALA A 185 -13.65 6.85 -2.99
CA ALA A 185 -14.34 6.42 -1.78
C ALA A 185 -15.56 7.28 -1.46
N VAL A 186 -15.51 8.59 -1.69
CA VAL A 186 -16.67 9.48 -1.53
C VAL A 186 -17.74 9.18 -2.58
N ARG A 187 -17.38 9.10 -3.86
CA ARG A 187 -18.30 8.82 -4.97
C ARG A 187 -19.00 7.47 -4.84
N HIS A 188 -18.30 6.48 -4.30
CA HIS A 188 -18.85 5.17 -3.99
C HIS A 188 -19.50 5.11 -2.60
N ASN A 189 -19.66 6.22 -1.88
CA ASN A 189 -20.25 6.28 -0.54
C ASN A 189 -19.56 5.35 0.49
N LEU A 190 -18.28 5.02 0.32
CA LEU A 190 -17.52 4.17 1.24
C LEU A 190 -17.21 4.88 2.56
N HIS A 191 -17.07 6.21 2.54
CA HIS A 191 -16.86 7.04 3.73
C HIS A 191 -17.93 6.85 4.82
N GLN A 192 -19.15 6.45 4.45
CA GLN A 192 -20.25 6.20 5.38
C GLN A 192 -20.05 4.93 6.23
N HIS A 193 -19.18 4.02 5.77
CA HIS A 193 -18.88 2.78 6.46
C HIS A 193 -17.62 2.88 7.33
N LEU A 194 -16.89 4.02 7.31
CA LEU A 194 -15.70 4.22 8.13
C LEU A 194 -16.10 4.30 9.61
N LEU A 195 -15.57 3.40 10.42
CA LEU A 195 -15.76 3.37 11.87
C LEU A 195 -14.70 4.24 12.54
N HIS A 196 -15.14 5.29 13.25
CA HIS A 196 -14.26 6.19 14.00
C HIS A 196 -15.02 6.95 15.11
N SER A 197 -14.27 7.31 16.16
CA SER A 197 -14.79 8.00 17.35
C SER A 197 -14.29 9.44 17.47
N SER A 198 -13.56 9.93 16.46
CA SER A 198 -13.07 11.32 16.41
C SER A 198 -14.11 12.28 15.83
N GLY A 199 -14.62 13.20 16.65
CA GLY A 199 -15.53 14.27 16.21
C GLY A 199 -14.89 15.28 15.25
N LEU A 200 -13.57 15.46 15.34
CA LEU A 200 -12.80 16.26 14.39
C LEU A 200 -12.84 15.61 13.00
N LEU A 201 -12.62 14.29 12.95
CA LEU A 201 -12.66 13.52 11.70
C LEU A 201 -14.05 13.55 11.06
N VAL A 202 -15.13 13.49 11.86
CA VAL A 202 -16.51 13.66 11.35
C VAL A 202 -16.62 14.98 10.57
N SER A 203 -16.17 16.07 11.18
CA SER A 203 -16.30 17.41 10.60
C SER A 203 -15.51 17.54 9.29
N GLN A 204 -14.29 16.99 9.25
CA GLN A 204 -13.44 17.00 8.06
C GLN A 204 -14.01 16.14 6.93
N ILE A 205 -14.54 14.96 7.23
CA ILE A 205 -15.17 14.09 6.23
C ILE A 205 -16.39 14.78 5.63
N LEU A 206 -17.25 15.39 6.46
CA LEU A 206 -18.45 16.09 5.99
C LEU A 206 -18.12 17.28 5.09
N GLU A 207 -17.12 18.08 5.46
CA GLU A 207 -16.63 19.19 4.63
C GLU A 207 -16.09 18.68 3.29
N TYR A 208 -15.28 17.62 3.32
CA TYR A 208 -14.71 17.01 2.11
C TYR A 208 -15.80 16.44 1.19
N VAL A 209 -16.76 15.68 1.73
CA VAL A 209 -17.89 15.12 0.98
C VAL A 209 -18.72 16.20 0.31
N LYS A 210 -18.95 17.33 1.01
CA LYS A 210 -19.66 18.48 0.44
C LYS A 210 -18.93 19.03 -0.79
N VAL A 211 -17.62 19.26 -0.68
CA VAL A 211 -16.82 19.78 -1.80
C VAL A 211 -16.79 18.81 -2.98
N ILE A 212 -16.64 17.50 -2.74
CA ILE A 212 -16.64 16.51 -3.82
C ILE A 212 -18.00 16.43 -4.52
N SER A 213 -19.10 16.54 -3.77
CA SER A 213 -20.46 16.51 -4.31
C SER A 213 -20.80 17.73 -5.17
N GLU A 214 -20.18 18.88 -4.88
CA GLU A 214 -20.34 20.14 -5.61
C GLU A 214 -19.35 20.30 -6.79
N SER A 215 -18.32 19.45 -6.87
CA SER A 215 -17.25 19.51 -7.88
C SER A 215 -17.54 18.71 -9.16
N ASP A 216 -16.98 19.12 -10.32
CA ASP A 216 -17.00 18.30 -11.54
C ASP A 216 -16.22 17.00 -11.29
N PRO A 217 -16.77 15.81 -11.58
CA PRO A 217 -16.07 14.53 -11.47
C PRO A 217 -14.68 14.47 -12.13
N ARG A 218 -14.41 15.33 -13.12
CA ARG A 218 -13.13 15.41 -13.85
C ARG A 218 -12.18 16.48 -13.32
N SER A 219 -12.59 17.25 -12.32
CA SER A 219 -11.77 18.31 -11.72
C SER A 219 -11.07 17.85 -10.45
N LEU A 220 -9.83 18.29 -10.25
CA LEU A 220 -9.10 18.08 -9.00
C LEU A 220 -9.71 18.97 -7.90
N PRO A 221 -10.06 18.42 -6.72
CA PRO A 221 -10.57 19.21 -5.61
C PRO A 221 -9.52 20.20 -5.10
N SER A 222 -9.96 21.38 -4.66
CA SER A 222 -9.09 22.38 -4.03
C SER A 222 -8.68 22.02 -2.59
N ILE A 223 -9.28 20.97 -2.03
CA ILE A 223 -9.08 20.52 -0.64
C ILE A 223 -8.49 19.12 -0.64
N ARG A 224 -7.47 18.89 0.20
CA ARG A 224 -6.86 17.57 0.39
C ARG A 224 -7.76 16.66 1.21
N ALA A 225 -7.68 15.36 0.95
CA ALA A 225 -8.38 14.38 1.78
C ALA A 225 -7.99 14.53 3.27
N PRO A 226 -8.92 14.34 4.21
CA PRO A 226 -8.61 14.35 5.64
C PRO A 226 -7.48 13.35 5.94
N LYS A 227 -6.37 13.84 6.48
CA LYS A 227 -5.27 13.02 6.99
C LYS A 227 -5.34 13.04 8.50
N VAL A 228 -5.45 11.85 9.11
CA VAL A 228 -5.23 11.64 10.54
C VAL A 228 -4.07 10.67 10.69
#